data_AF-A0A351THB3-F1
#
_entry.id   AF-A0A351THB3-F1
#
_cell.length_a   1.000
_cell.length_b   1.000
_cell.length_c   1.000
_cell.angle_alpha   90.00
_cell.angle_beta   90.00
_cell.angle_gamma   90.00
#
_symmetry.space_group_name_H-M   'P 1'
#
loop_
_entity.id
_entity.type
_entity.pdbx_description
1 polymer ?
#
loop_
_entity_poly.entity_id
_entity_poly.type
_entity_poly.pdbx_seq_one_letter_code
_entity_poly.pdbx_strand_id
1 'polypeptide(L)'
;QQSVMNFGILMIQGLVNSFGAEVMAAFAAAVKIDSFAYMPAQEFGNAFSLFISQNYGAGLKKRVREGMRSAVRVSMLFCISVSVLVFLFAPYLMLLFISSKETAIIAIGAGYLRIEGAFYCGIGILFLLYGYYRGINRPEMSLVLTVISLGTRVALAYVLAPLPQIGVTGIWSAIPIGWVLADVTGILYMKRLEEAAAN
;
A
#
# COMPACT_ATOMS: atom_id res chain seq x y z
N GLN A 1 -12.84 5.64 -7.14
CA GLN A 1 -11.59 5.18 -6.47
C GLN A 1 -10.37 5.45 -7.34
N GLN A 2 -10.31 4.95 -8.58
CA GLN A 2 -9.14 5.12 -9.46
C GLN A 2 -8.75 6.57 -9.74
N SER A 3 -9.72 7.47 -9.94
CA SER A 3 -9.43 8.91 -10.13
C SER A 3 -8.72 9.54 -8.94
N VAL A 4 -9.11 9.17 -7.70
CA VAL A 4 -8.46 9.64 -6.47
C VAL A 4 -7.03 9.11 -6.40
N MET A 5 -6.85 7.82 -6.73
CA MET A 5 -5.53 7.18 -6.78
C MET A 5 -4.58 7.91 -7.73
N ASN A 6 -5.02 8.11 -8.98
CA ASN A 6 -4.22 8.76 -10.01
C ASN A 6 -3.90 10.22 -9.63
N PHE A 7 -4.87 10.95 -9.09
CA PHE A 7 -4.66 12.32 -8.67
C PHE A 7 -3.61 12.45 -7.56
N GLY A 8 -3.67 11.60 -6.52
CA GLY A 8 -2.66 11.63 -5.46
C GLY A 8 -1.28 11.16 -5.91
N ILE A 9 -1.20 10.17 -6.80
CA ILE A 9 0.07 9.77 -7.43
C ILE A 9 0.69 10.94 -8.20
N LEU A 10 -0.12 11.69 -8.97
CA LEU A 10 0.36 12.88 -9.70
C LEU A 10 0.90 13.96 -8.75
N MET A 11 0.24 14.20 -7.61
CA MET A 11 0.75 15.16 -6.61
C MET A 11 2.08 14.70 -6.00
N ILE A 12 2.20 13.42 -5.62
CA ILE A 12 3.47 12.87 -5.09
C ILE A 12 4.56 12.95 -6.16
N GLN A 13 4.27 12.60 -7.40
CA GLN A 13 5.23 12.68 -8.50
C GLN A 13 5.68 14.13 -8.73
N GLY A 14 4.76 15.10 -8.69
CA GLY A 14 5.09 16.52 -8.81
C GLY A 14 6.06 16.99 -7.72
N LEU A 15 5.85 16.54 -6.48
CA LEU A 15 6.77 16.82 -5.38
C LEU A 15 8.13 16.11 -5.55
N VAL A 16 8.14 14.84 -5.96
CA VAL A 16 9.39 14.11 -6.23
C VAL A 16 10.22 14.81 -7.31
N ASN A 17 9.58 15.35 -8.35
CA ASN A 17 10.27 16.07 -9.43
C ASN A 17 11.00 17.33 -8.94
N SER A 18 10.61 17.93 -7.80
CA SER A 18 11.30 19.09 -7.25
C SER A 18 12.63 18.76 -6.57
N PHE A 19 12.95 17.48 -6.36
CA PHE A 19 14.19 17.02 -5.72
C PHE A 19 15.31 16.67 -6.71
N GLY A 20 15.10 16.91 -8.01
CA GLY A 20 16.12 16.75 -9.05
C GLY A 20 16.05 15.42 -9.80
N ALA A 21 16.85 15.32 -10.86
CA ALA A 21 16.78 14.23 -11.83
C ALA A 21 17.11 12.85 -11.23
N GLU A 22 18.08 12.79 -10.31
CA GLU A 22 18.47 11.53 -9.67
C GLU A 22 17.34 10.92 -8.83
N VAL A 23 16.66 11.74 -8.03
CA VAL A 23 15.53 11.30 -7.19
C VAL A 23 14.34 10.89 -8.05
N MET A 24 14.05 11.66 -9.11
CA MET A 24 12.99 11.34 -10.07
C MET A 24 13.24 9.99 -10.76
N ALA A 25 14.47 9.74 -11.23
CA ALA A 25 14.86 8.49 -11.87
C ALA A 25 14.80 7.31 -10.89
N ALA A 26 15.30 7.52 -9.66
CA ALA A 26 15.26 6.51 -8.60
C ALA A 26 13.81 6.11 -8.26
N PHE A 27 12.93 7.08 -8.08
CA PHE A 27 11.52 6.84 -7.80
C PHE A 27 10.82 6.09 -8.95
N ALA A 28 11.04 6.52 -10.19
CA ALA A 28 10.44 5.88 -11.36
C ALA A 28 10.87 4.41 -11.53
N ALA A 29 12.13 4.09 -11.21
CA ALA A 29 12.62 2.71 -11.21
C ALA A 29 12.04 1.92 -10.03
N ALA A 30 12.02 2.49 -8.83
CA ALA A 30 11.53 1.81 -7.64
C ALA A 30 10.02 1.51 -7.69
N VAL A 31 9.19 2.45 -8.14
CA VAL A 31 7.74 2.23 -8.31
C VAL A 31 7.44 1.07 -9.27
N LYS A 32 8.29 0.82 -10.27
CA LYS A 32 8.15 -0.38 -11.13
C LYS A 32 8.39 -1.66 -10.34
N ILE A 33 9.41 -1.69 -9.49
CA ILE A 33 9.71 -2.82 -8.61
C ILE A 33 8.53 -3.06 -7.66
N ASP A 34 7.98 -2.00 -7.03
CA ASP A 34 6.84 -2.14 -6.12
C ASP A 34 5.62 -2.68 -6.84
N SER A 35 5.37 -2.19 -8.06
CA SER A 35 4.26 -2.66 -8.89
C SER A 35 4.33 -4.17 -9.12
N PHE A 36 5.53 -4.75 -9.30
CA PHE A 36 5.69 -6.21 -9.33
C PHE A 36 5.53 -6.85 -7.95
N ALA A 37 6.05 -6.22 -6.89
CA ALA A 37 6.05 -6.77 -5.54
C ALA A 37 4.64 -6.92 -4.95
N TYR A 38 3.78 -5.92 -5.09
CA TYR A 38 2.43 -5.94 -4.51
C TYR A 38 1.33 -6.41 -5.48
N MET A 39 1.61 -6.57 -6.79
CA MET A 39 0.63 -7.05 -7.77
C MET A 39 -0.07 -8.36 -7.34
N PRO A 40 0.63 -9.40 -6.85
CA PRO A 40 -0.05 -10.62 -6.40
C PRO A 40 -0.95 -10.38 -5.19
N ALA A 41 -0.56 -9.48 -4.27
CA ALA A 41 -1.39 -9.11 -3.12
C ALA A 41 -2.66 -8.35 -3.56
N GLN A 42 -2.54 -7.47 -4.55
CA GLN A 42 -3.66 -6.75 -5.14
C GLN A 42 -4.66 -7.71 -5.79
N GLU A 43 -4.18 -8.64 -6.63
CA GLU A 43 -5.04 -9.62 -7.29
C GLU A 43 -5.65 -10.61 -6.30
N PHE A 44 -4.91 -10.98 -5.26
CA PHE A 44 -5.47 -11.75 -4.14
C PHE A 44 -6.62 -10.99 -3.46
N GLY A 45 -6.48 -9.69 -3.22
CA GLY A 45 -7.55 -8.84 -2.70
C GLY A 45 -8.79 -8.77 -3.61
N ASN A 46 -8.61 -8.78 -4.93
CA ASN A 46 -9.70 -8.84 -5.90
C ASN A 46 -10.42 -10.21 -5.86
N ALA A 47 -9.67 -11.31 -5.86
CA ALA A 47 -10.22 -12.66 -5.71
C ALA A 47 -10.96 -12.84 -4.37
N PHE A 48 -10.39 -12.29 -3.30
CA PHE A 48 -10.99 -12.27 -1.98
C PHE A 48 -12.33 -11.51 -1.97
N SER A 49 -12.45 -10.40 -2.69
CA SER A 49 -13.71 -9.66 -2.82
C SER A 49 -14.84 -10.52 -3.40
N LEU A 50 -14.54 -11.36 -4.38
CA LEU A 50 -15.51 -12.29 -4.98
C LEU A 50 -15.93 -13.36 -3.97
N PHE A 51 -14.97 -13.95 -3.26
CA PHE A 51 -15.25 -14.91 -2.18
C PHE A 51 -16.16 -14.29 -1.11
N ILE A 52 -15.85 -13.07 -0.65
CA ILE A 52 -16.66 -12.39 0.36
C ILE A 52 -18.05 -12.08 -0.18
N SER A 53 -18.18 -11.58 -1.40
CA SER A 53 -19.48 -11.26 -2.01
C SER A 53 -20.40 -12.47 -2.09
N GLN A 54 -19.89 -13.60 -2.57
CA GLN A 54 -20.68 -14.84 -2.67
C GLN A 54 -21.15 -15.34 -1.30
N ASN A 55 -20.25 -15.38 -0.31
CA ASN A 55 -20.59 -15.88 1.02
C ASN A 55 -21.48 -14.90 1.80
N TYR A 56 -21.26 -13.60 1.64
CA TYR A 56 -22.08 -12.57 2.26
C TYR A 56 -23.49 -12.55 1.67
N GLY A 57 -23.62 -12.61 0.33
CA GLY A 57 -24.90 -12.71 -0.35
C GLY A 57 -25.69 -13.97 0.01
N ALA A 58 -25.00 -15.08 0.29
CA ALA A 58 -25.62 -16.32 0.77
C ALA A 58 -25.92 -16.34 2.29
N GLY A 59 -25.66 -15.25 3.02
CA GLY A 59 -25.86 -15.17 4.47
C GLY A 59 -24.89 -16.01 5.31
N LEU A 60 -23.81 -16.54 4.70
CA LEU A 60 -22.85 -17.44 5.33
C LEU A 60 -21.79 -16.67 6.16
N LYS A 61 -22.24 -15.95 7.19
CA LYS A 61 -21.39 -15.08 8.04
C LYS A 61 -20.17 -15.81 8.64
N LYS A 62 -20.32 -17.08 9.04
CA LYS A 62 -19.21 -17.90 9.55
C LYS A 62 -18.10 -18.08 8.50
N ARG A 63 -18.47 -18.38 7.25
CA ARG A 63 -17.51 -18.53 6.15
C ARG A 63 -16.83 -17.22 5.79
N VAL A 64 -17.53 -16.09 5.88
CA VAL A 64 -16.95 -14.76 5.71
C VAL A 64 -15.84 -14.52 6.75
N ARG A 65 -16.11 -14.81 8.04
CA ARG A 65 -15.15 -14.62 9.13
C ARG A 65 -13.93 -15.55 9.03
N GLU A 66 -14.16 -16.82 8.73
CA GLU A 66 -13.08 -17.81 8.53
C GLU A 66 -12.24 -17.47 7.30
N GLY A 67 -12.90 -17.08 6.20
CA GLY A 67 -12.25 -16.63 4.98
C GLY A 67 -11.37 -15.40 5.22
N MET A 68 -11.86 -14.38 5.94
CA MET A 68 -11.07 -13.22 6.31
C MET A 68 -9.81 -13.60 7.11
N ARG A 69 -9.95 -14.47 8.14
CA ARG A 69 -8.80 -14.95 8.93
C ARG A 69 -7.80 -15.74 8.10
N SER A 70 -8.27 -16.54 7.13
CA SER A 70 -7.40 -17.28 6.23
C SER A 70 -6.68 -16.33 5.26
N ALA A 71 -7.42 -15.40 4.66
CA ALA A 71 -6.90 -14.41 3.71
C ALA A 71 -5.83 -13.53 4.35
N VAL A 72 -6.06 -13.03 5.58
CA VAL A 72 -5.06 -12.28 6.34
C VAL A 72 -3.79 -13.09 6.55
N ARG A 73 -3.88 -14.37 6.95
CA ARG A 73 -2.70 -15.22 7.14
C ARG A 73 -1.91 -15.43 5.85
N VAL A 74 -2.58 -15.74 4.75
CA VAL A 74 -1.95 -15.94 3.44
C VAL A 74 -1.32 -14.65 2.93
N SER A 75 -2.04 -13.54 3.01
CA SER A 75 -1.54 -12.22 2.59
C SER A 75 -0.35 -11.78 3.45
N MET A 76 -0.39 -11.95 4.77
CA MET A 76 0.72 -11.61 5.65
C MET A 76 1.95 -12.47 5.36
N LEU A 77 1.80 -13.78 5.15
CA LEU A 77 2.93 -14.64 4.81
C LEU A 77 3.59 -14.23 3.49
N PHE A 78 2.77 -13.93 2.48
CA PHE A 78 3.25 -13.44 1.19
C PHE A 78 3.97 -12.09 1.34
N CYS A 79 3.31 -11.11 1.99
CA CYS A 79 3.84 -9.77 2.18
C CYS A 79 5.14 -9.78 2.99
N ILE A 80 5.24 -10.57 4.07
CA ILE A 80 6.49 -10.71 4.85
C ILE A 80 7.60 -11.29 3.96
N SER A 81 7.31 -12.34 3.18
CA SER A 81 8.31 -12.95 2.30
C SER A 81 8.83 -11.95 1.26
N VAL A 82 7.92 -11.20 0.63
CA VAL A 82 8.28 -10.17 -0.34
C VAL A 82 9.01 -8.99 0.32
N SER A 83 8.56 -8.56 1.51
CA SER A 83 9.24 -7.53 2.31
C SER A 83 10.69 -7.89 2.58
N VAL A 84 10.97 -9.11 3.04
CA VAL A 84 12.33 -9.58 3.31
C VAL A 84 13.17 -9.58 2.03
N LEU A 85 12.62 -10.10 0.93
CA LEU A 85 13.33 -10.11 -0.35
C LEU A 85 13.64 -8.70 -0.85
N VAL A 86 12.65 -7.80 -0.87
CA VAL A 86 12.86 -6.42 -1.33
C VAL A 86 13.84 -5.68 -0.43
N PHE A 87 13.73 -5.82 0.89
CA PHE A 87 14.61 -5.14 1.83
C PHE A 87 16.08 -5.56 1.68
N LEU A 88 16.34 -6.87 1.58
CA LEU A 88 17.68 -7.43 1.44
C LEU A 88 18.29 -7.15 0.06
N PHE A 89 17.49 -7.28 -1.00
CA PHE A 89 17.97 -7.18 -2.37
C PHE A 89 17.73 -5.81 -3.01
N ALA A 90 17.28 -4.78 -2.27
CA ALA A 90 16.93 -3.46 -2.80
C ALA A 90 17.95 -2.87 -3.81
N PRO A 91 19.27 -2.83 -3.53
CA PRO A 91 20.24 -2.33 -4.52
C PRO A 91 20.31 -3.18 -5.79
N TYR A 92 20.17 -4.50 -5.67
CA TYR A 92 20.19 -5.42 -6.81
C TYR A 92 18.91 -5.33 -7.64
N LEU A 93 17.76 -5.10 -7.01
CA LEU A 93 16.50 -4.86 -7.70
C LEU A 93 16.57 -3.54 -8.50
N MET A 94 17.20 -2.50 -7.96
CA MET A 94 17.44 -1.25 -8.69
C MET A 94 18.30 -1.46 -9.96
N LEU A 95 19.26 -2.39 -9.93
CA LEU A 95 20.11 -2.72 -11.08
C LEU A 95 19.35 -3.32 -12.27
N LEU A 96 18.09 -3.76 -12.08
CA LEU A 96 17.24 -4.22 -13.18
C LEU A 96 16.80 -3.08 -14.11
N PHE A 97 16.76 -1.85 -13.59
CA PHE A 97 16.25 -0.68 -14.31
C PHE A 97 17.27 0.45 -14.44
N ILE A 98 18.31 0.46 -13.60
CA ILE A 98 19.32 1.51 -13.52
C ILE A 98 20.70 0.92 -13.78
N SER A 99 21.50 1.61 -14.59
CA SER A 99 22.89 1.23 -14.88
C SER A 99 23.73 1.19 -13.61
N SER A 100 24.64 0.22 -13.49
CA SER A 100 25.54 0.07 -12.34
C SER A 100 26.46 1.27 -12.10
N LYS A 101 26.63 2.15 -13.10
CA LYS A 101 27.42 3.39 -12.97
C LYS A 101 26.67 4.50 -12.21
N GLU A 102 25.33 4.45 -12.17
CA GLU A 102 24.45 5.45 -11.56
C GLU A 102 24.27 5.19 -10.04
N THR A 103 25.39 5.15 -9.32
CA THR A 103 25.42 4.70 -7.91
C THR A 103 24.55 5.54 -6.97
N ALA A 104 24.43 6.85 -7.22
CA ALA A 104 23.57 7.74 -6.45
C ALA A 104 22.07 7.40 -6.62
N ILE A 105 21.63 7.19 -7.86
CA ILE A 105 20.24 6.79 -8.18
C ILE A 105 19.89 5.46 -7.51
N ILE A 106 20.81 4.49 -7.59
CA ILE A 106 20.65 3.17 -6.94
C ILE A 106 20.52 3.33 -5.43
N ALA A 107 21.36 4.16 -4.80
CA ALA A 107 21.32 4.37 -3.35
C ALA A 107 20.00 5.02 -2.89
N ILE A 108 19.51 6.03 -3.62
CA ILE A 108 18.24 6.70 -3.33
C ILE A 108 17.07 5.72 -3.47
N GLY A 109 17.00 4.99 -4.58
CA GLY A 109 15.93 4.03 -4.85
C GLY A 109 15.96 2.86 -3.88
N ALA A 110 17.14 2.36 -3.52
CA ALA A 110 17.27 1.33 -2.49
C ALA A 110 16.83 1.83 -1.10
N GLY A 111 17.07 3.11 -0.78
CA GLY A 111 16.55 3.75 0.43
C GLY A 111 15.03 3.74 0.47
N TYR A 112 14.40 4.15 -0.63
CA TYR A 112 12.94 4.07 -0.80
C TYR A 112 12.42 2.63 -0.62
N LEU A 113 12.97 1.66 -1.37
CA LEU A 113 12.54 0.26 -1.33
C LEU A 113 12.67 -0.36 0.06
N ARG A 114 13.69 0.03 0.83
CA ARG A 114 13.86 -0.45 2.21
C ARG A 114 12.83 0.14 3.15
N ILE A 115 12.54 1.44 3.01
CA ILE A 115 11.53 2.09 3.84
C ILE A 115 10.16 1.50 3.51
N GLU A 116 9.75 1.55 2.26
CA GLU A 116 8.42 1.09 1.86
C GLU A 116 8.27 -0.44 1.97
N GLY A 117 9.27 -1.19 1.48
CA GLY A 117 9.28 -2.64 1.49
C GLY A 117 9.20 -3.25 2.88
N ALA A 118 9.70 -2.58 3.92
CA ALA A 118 9.53 -3.00 5.31
C ALA A 118 8.06 -3.02 5.77
N PHE A 119 7.17 -2.31 5.07
CA PHE A 119 5.76 -2.15 5.43
C PHE A 119 4.78 -2.72 4.39
N TYR A 120 5.19 -3.60 3.48
CA TYR A 120 4.26 -4.24 2.54
C TYR A 120 3.13 -5.03 3.20
N CYS A 121 3.29 -5.41 4.47
CA CYS A 121 2.18 -5.96 5.25
C CYS A 121 1.00 -4.98 5.36
N GLY A 122 1.26 -3.68 5.47
CA GLY A 122 0.22 -2.65 5.51
C GLY A 122 -0.58 -2.61 4.21
N ILE A 123 0.10 -2.46 3.05
CA ILE A 123 -0.64 -2.45 1.77
C ILE A 123 -1.38 -3.78 1.50
N GLY A 124 -0.84 -4.92 1.95
CA GLY A 124 -1.52 -6.22 1.86
C GLY A 124 -2.83 -6.25 2.64
N ILE A 125 -2.84 -5.76 3.88
CA ILE A 125 -4.05 -5.62 4.70
C ILE A 125 -5.03 -4.65 4.04
N LEU A 126 -4.54 -3.53 3.53
CA LEU A 126 -5.36 -2.51 2.87
C LEU A 126 -6.10 -3.08 1.65
N PHE A 127 -5.42 -3.89 0.83
CA PHE A 127 -6.06 -4.57 -0.30
C PHE A 127 -7.12 -5.58 0.13
N LEU A 128 -6.89 -6.32 1.23
CA LEU A 128 -7.92 -7.19 1.80
C LEU A 128 -9.12 -6.40 2.30
N LEU A 129 -8.91 -5.25 2.96
CA LEU A 129 -10.00 -4.39 3.41
C LEU A 129 -10.79 -3.81 2.23
N TYR A 130 -10.12 -3.38 1.16
CA TYR A 130 -10.80 -2.98 -0.08
C TYR A 130 -11.64 -4.13 -0.65
N GLY A 131 -11.12 -5.35 -0.67
CA GLY A 131 -11.85 -6.53 -1.11
C GLY A 131 -13.05 -6.85 -0.21
N TYR A 132 -12.87 -6.77 1.11
CA TYR A 132 -13.93 -7.00 2.09
C TYR A 132 -15.09 -6.03 1.91
N TYR A 133 -14.82 -4.72 1.90
CA TYR A 133 -15.86 -3.69 1.79
C TYR A 133 -16.61 -3.72 0.47
N ARG A 134 -15.89 -3.97 -0.63
CA ARG A 134 -16.54 -4.22 -1.93
C ARG A 134 -17.42 -5.47 -1.89
N GLY A 135 -16.96 -6.53 -1.23
CA GLY A 135 -17.70 -7.79 -1.10
C GLY A 135 -18.96 -7.70 -0.24
N ILE A 136 -19.01 -6.85 0.78
CA ILE A 136 -20.19 -6.69 1.65
C ILE A 136 -21.16 -5.58 1.22
N ASN A 137 -21.11 -5.16 -0.05
CA ASN A 137 -21.91 -4.06 -0.61
C ASN A 137 -21.71 -2.70 0.10
N ARG A 138 -20.49 -2.41 0.56
CA ARG A 138 -20.10 -1.10 1.13
C ARG A 138 -18.88 -0.50 0.42
N PRO A 139 -18.87 -0.39 -0.93
CA PRO A 139 -17.71 0.10 -1.69
C PRO A 139 -17.31 1.54 -1.35
N GLU A 140 -18.20 2.35 -0.79
CA GLU A 140 -17.92 3.69 -0.28
C GLU A 140 -16.81 3.68 0.77
N MET A 141 -16.75 2.66 1.63
CA MET A 141 -15.68 2.54 2.62
C MET A 141 -14.33 2.28 1.96
N SER A 142 -14.27 1.54 0.85
CA SER A 142 -13.04 1.37 0.06
C SER A 142 -12.52 2.72 -0.46
N LEU A 143 -13.43 3.62 -0.87
CA LEU A 143 -13.07 4.98 -1.26
C LEU A 143 -12.56 5.80 -0.09
N VAL A 144 -13.24 5.76 1.07
CA VAL A 144 -12.79 6.45 2.30
C VAL A 144 -11.39 6.01 2.69
N LEU A 145 -11.13 4.69 2.70
CA LEU A 145 -9.81 4.16 3.00
C LEU A 145 -8.73 4.61 2.00
N THR A 146 -9.09 4.72 0.71
CA THR A 146 -8.18 5.25 -0.31
C THR A 146 -7.86 6.73 -0.05
N VAL A 147 -8.87 7.53 0.29
CA VAL A 147 -8.69 8.96 0.63
C VAL A 147 -7.85 9.12 1.88
N ILE A 148 -8.05 8.31 2.92
CA ILE A 148 -7.21 8.34 4.13
C ILE A 148 -5.77 7.96 3.78
N SER A 149 -5.57 6.84 3.08
CA SER A 149 -4.24 6.35 2.73
C SER A 149 -3.46 7.36 1.89
N LEU A 150 -4.04 7.79 0.78
CA LEU A 150 -3.37 8.66 -0.18
C LEU A 150 -3.40 10.13 0.23
N GLY A 151 -4.49 10.59 0.83
CA GLY A 151 -4.60 11.95 1.36
C GLY A 151 -3.61 12.20 2.49
N THR A 152 -3.46 11.25 3.43
CA THR A 152 -2.43 11.36 4.47
C THR A 152 -1.03 11.33 3.86
N ARG A 153 -0.79 10.44 2.89
CA ARG A 153 0.50 10.39 2.19
C ARG A 153 0.86 11.74 1.55
N VAL A 154 -0.09 12.35 0.83
CA VAL A 154 0.11 13.66 0.19
C VAL A 154 0.34 14.73 1.25
N ALA A 155 -0.54 14.81 2.27
CA ALA A 155 -0.39 15.80 3.33
C ALA A 155 0.96 15.71 4.04
N LEU A 156 1.36 14.50 4.45
CA LEU A 156 2.64 14.28 5.12
C LEU A 156 3.84 14.51 4.20
N ALA A 157 3.76 14.12 2.93
CA ALA A 157 4.86 14.37 1.99
C ALA A 157 5.10 15.88 1.81
N TYR A 158 4.04 16.68 1.65
CA TYR A 158 4.18 18.14 1.51
C TYR A 158 4.57 18.85 2.81
N VAL A 159 4.30 18.26 3.97
CA VAL A 159 4.72 18.80 5.29
C VAL A 159 6.16 18.42 5.62
N LEU A 160 6.56 17.17 5.35
CA LEU A 160 7.85 16.63 5.78
C LEU A 160 8.97 16.88 4.76
N ALA A 161 8.67 16.84 3.46
CA ALA A 161 9.70 16.98 2.42
C ALA A 161 10.42 18.34 2.42
N PRO A 162 9.77 19.48 2.73
CA PRO A 162 10.46 20.77 2.82
C PRO A 162 11.41 20.89 4.02
N LEU A 163 11.32 19.99 5.01
CA LEU A 163 12.17 20.06 6.20
C LEU A 163 13.60 19.61 5.84
N PRO A 164 14.63 20.47 6.02
CA PRO A 164 16.00 20.18 5.57
C PRO A 164 16.62 18.91 6.16
N GLN A 165 16.17 18.52 7.36
CA GLN A 165 16.66 17.32 8.07
C GLN A 165 15.99 16.02 7.60
N ILE A 166 14.86 16.10 6.88
CA ILE A 166 14.06 14.95 6.47
C ILE A 166 14.15 14.74 4.95
N GLY A 167 13.89 15.80 4.17
CA GLY A 167 13.96 15.77 2.72
C GLY A 167 13.12 14.65 2.09
N VAL A 168 13.70 13.99 1.08
CA VAL A 168 13.03 12.93 0.30
C VAL A 168 12.55 11.77 1.17
N THR A 169 13.26 11.45 2.26
CA THR A 169 12.88 10.39 3.20
C THR A 169 11.49 10.62 3.80
N GLY A 170 11.08 11.88 3.97
CA GLY A 170 9.73 12.22 4.44
C GLY A 170 8.63 11.79 3.48
N ILE A 171 8.90 11.83 2.17
CA ILE A 171 7.99 11.32 1.13
C ILE A 171 7.87 9.80 1.26
N TRP A 172 9.00 9.11 1.41
CA TRP A 172 9.04 7.66 1.56
C TRP A 172 8.28 7.19 2.81
N SER A 173 8.52 7.84 3.95
CA SER A 173 7.86 7.50 5.21
C SER A 173 6.37 7.85 5.25
N ALA A 174 5.90 8.81 4.44
CA ALA A 174 4.48 9.15 4.35
C ALA A 174 3.63 8.00 3.79
N ILE A 175 4.21 7.12 2.96
CA ILE A 175 3.54 5.97 2.36
C ILE A 175 3.05 4.96 3.40
N PRO A 176 3.93 4.35 4.22
CA PRO A 176 3.50 3.38 5.22
C PRO A 176 2.62 3.98 6.30
N ILE A 177 2.82 5.26 6.66
CA ILE A 177 1.92 5.95 7.61
C ILE A 177 0.50 6.02 7.06
N GLY A 178 0.35 6.36 5.77
CA GLY A 178 -0.96 6.35 5.11
C GLY A 178 -1.62 4.98 5.13
N TRP A 179 -0.87 3.91 4.85
CA TRP A 179 -1.39 2.54 4.93
C TRP A 179 -1.88 2.19 6.32
N VAL A 180 -1.05 2.40 7.35
CA VAL A 180 -1.39 2.08 8.73
C VAL A 180 -2.66 2.83 9.18
N LEU A 181 -2.78 4.11 8.87
CA LEU A 181 -3.98 4.89 9.24
C LEU A 181 -5.24 4.39 8.54
N ALA A 182 -5.14 4.03 7.25
CA ALA A 182 -6.26 3.44 6.53
C ALA A 182 -6.61 2.06 7.10
N ASP A 183 -5.64 1.20 7.35
CA ASP A 183 -5.87 -0.14 7.90
C ASP A 183 -6.53 -0.08 9.28
N VAL A 184 -6.02 0.77 10.17
CA VAL A 184 -6.62 1.00 11.49
C VAL A 184 -8.07 1.45 11.34
N THR A 185 -8.33 2.41 10.46
CA THR A 185 -9.70 2.91 10.23
C THR A 185 -10.63 1.81 9.72
N GLY A 186 -10.16 1.01 8.75
CA GLY A 186 -10.94 -0.10 8.21
C GLY A 186 -11.19 -1.17 9.27
N ILE A 187 -10.18 -1.60 10.01
CA ILE A 187 -10.35 -2.62 11.05
C ILE A 187 -11.33 -2.13 12.15
N LEU A 188 -11.23 -0.88 12.58
CA LEU A 188 -12.15 -0.30 13.57
C LEU A 188 -13.59 -0.25 13.04
N TYR A 189 -13.79 0.16 11.80
CA TYR A 189 -15.12 0.19 11.20
C TYR A 189 -15.70 -1.22 11.02
N MET A 190 -14.88 -2.19 10.62
CA MET A 190 -15.27 -3.60 10.53
C MET A 190 -15.74 -4.14 11.89
N LYS A 191 -14.99 -3.87 12.97
CA LYS A 191 -15.39 -4.26 14.34
C LYS A 191 -16.74 -3.66 14.74
N ARG A 192 -16.96 -2.37 14.47
CA ARG A 192 -18.24 -1.71 14.76
C ARG A 192 -19.41 -2.34 14.00
N LEU A 193 -19.20 -2.78 12.75
CA LEU A 193 -20.22 -3.50 11.99
C LEU A 193 -20.53 -4.88 12.59
N GLU A 194 -19.52 -5.60 13.08
CA GLU A 194 -19.71 -6.89 13.75
C GLU A 194 -20.48 -6.72 15.07
N GLU A 195 -20.16 -5.70 15.87
CA GLU A 195 -20.86 -5.37 17.12
C GLU A 195 -22.33 -4.99 16.87
N ALA A 196 -22.59 -4.12 15.89
CA ALA A 196 -23.94 -3.71 15.53
C ALA A 196 -24.81 -4.85 14.99
N ALA A 197 -24.20 -5.91 14.44
CA ALA A 197 -24.90 -7.08 13.95
C ALA A 197 -25.12 -8.17 15.03
N ALA A 198 -24.49 -8.01 16.21
CA ALA A 198 -24.61 -8.92 17.35
C ALA A 198 -25.65 -8.45 18.39
N ASN A 199 -25.99 -7.15 18.37
CA ASN A 199 -27.09 -6.55 19.13
C ASN A 199 -28.41 -6.60 18.33
#